data_AF-A0A1S9RW39-F1
#
_entry.id   AF-A0A1S9RW39-F1
#
_cell.length_a   1.000
_cell.length_b   1.000
_cell.length_c   1.000
_cell.angle_alpha   90.00
_cell.angle_beta   90.00
_cell.angle_gamma   90.00
#
_symmetry.space_group_name_H-M   'P 1'
#
loop_
_entity.id
_entity.type
_entity.pdbx_description
1 polymer ?
#
loop_
_entity_poly.entity_id
_entity_poly.type
_entity_poly.pdbx_seq_one_letter_code
_entity_poly.pdbx_strand_id
1 'polypeptide(L)'
;MADGGRRSCLPPNAILVRIRVLFKRGRAFESYATRWTEWHRAHRGPWIPDDQALANGELVDPSPRCPAVGMWGNIPDVRNPVARHARSPNPQWGSNILISNGEPINSAFDFRFPPTLPVNFDRNCNSNTTWVRSSDACLHLPRLVPPSRLAPISVRNGECGLTPVHFFSHGSTMMLGEESESADYWKKCGDEALARNIKGVVIMGAHWDCLGDRIELATNPKPGKSPVAYVRPEKYVNYELNPDLETTDRCIKMLAKEGFNVGGNPNFEWIHDVYLILIRMFPSGCPPTTLISANARYDPHFHMKMGATLRPLRKENYLFIGTGGAVHNLYRNRWAPMLRFRDNFAMETPPEDWALEFRQAFEDVITKTSGVQLRRAMTRLMKHPRFRDAHATDDHFMAALFVAGAAGDVEDDNTPAVLGAESWELTNMCNSQFTIGQWPKEIAV
;
A
#
# COMPACT_ATOMS: atom_id res chain seq x y z
N MET A 1 59.15 0.72 47.25
CA MET A 1 58.87 2.15 47.54
C MET A 1 59.23 2.94 46.30
N ALA A 2 58.37 3.92 45.98
CA ALA A 2 58.46 5.07 45.08
C ALA A 2 59.82 5.42 44.43
N ASP A 3 59.95 6.09 43.29
CA ASP A 3 59.08 6.60 42.22
C ASP A 3 60.04 7.27 41.20
N GLY A 4 59.62 7.39 39.93
CA GLY A 4 60.07 8.47 39.04
C GLY A 4 61.16 8.17 38.00
N GLY A 5 60.76 8.15 36.72
CA GLY A 5 61.57 8.79 35.66
C GLY A 5 61.81 8.03 34.34
N ARG A 6 60.90 8.27 33.37
CA ARG A 6 61.08 8.35 31.89
C ARG A 6 61.70 7.17 31.11
N ARG A 7 60.94 6.65 30.14
CA ARG A 7 61.33 6.21 28.76
C ARG A 7 60.06 5.97 27.93
N SER A 8 59.79 6.81 26.94
CA SER A 8 59.85 6.53 25.48
C SER A 8 58.90 5.44 24.97
N CYS A 9 57.94 5.80 24.08
CA CYS A 9 57.76 5.26 22.72
C CYS A 9 56.44 5.76 22.10
N LEU A 10 56.54 6.27 20.87
CA LEU A 10 55.45 6.66 19.97
C LEU A 10 54.73 5.43 19.39
N PRO A 11 53.46 5.53 18.97
CA PRO A 11 52.74 4.49 18.22
C PRO A 11 52.93 4.68 16.69
N PRO A 12 52.85 3.61 15.87
CA PRO A 12 52.66 3.77 14.45
C PRO A 12 51.31 3.24 13.94
N ASN A 13 50.75 4.03 13.02
CA ASN A 13 49.92 3.65 11.86
C ASN A 13 48.40 3.67 11.99
N ALA A 14 47.84 4.88 11.89
CA ALA A 14 46.59 5.11 11.15
C ALA A 14 46.95 5.69 9.77
N ILE A 15 46.46 5.02 8.72
CA ILE A 15 46.69 5.34 7.31
C ILE A 15 45.95 6.64 6.95
N LEU A 16 46.71 7.67 6.57
CA LEU A 16 46.21 8.91 5.99
C LEU A 16 46.35 8.83 4.46
N VAL A 17 45.24 8.71 3.74
CA VAL A 17 45.25 8.86 2.28
C VAL A 17 45.27 10.34 1.94
N ARG A 18 46.44 10.84 1.52
CA ARG A 18 46.60 12.17 0.89
C ARG A 18 46.18 12.08 -0.58
N ILE A 19 45.10 12.75 -0.96
CA ILE A 19 44.83 13.07 -2.37
C ILE A 19 45.51 14.41 -2.69
N ARG A 20 46.52 14.36 -3.56
CA ARG A 20 47.15 15.54 -4.18
C ARG A 20 46.25 16.04 -5.31
N VAL A 21 45.76 17.27 -5.19
CA VAL A 21 45.16 18.01 -6.31
C VAL A 21 46.27 18.78 -7.02
N LEU A 22 46.55 18.40 -8.27
CA LEU A 22 47.44 19.14 -9.18
C LEU A 22 46.62 20.19 -9.93
N PHE A 23 46.88 21.47 -9.65
CA PHE A 23 46.37 22.60 -10.43
C PHE A 23 47.14 22.73 -11.75
N LYS A 24 46.42 22.75 -12.88
CA LYS A 24 46.91 23.31 -14.14
C LYS A 24 46.02 24.50 -14.51
N ARG A 25 46.65 25.68 -14.60
CA ARG A 25 46.04 26.99 -14.88
C ARG A 25 45.33 27.03 -16.23
N GLY A 26 44.15 27.65 -16.29
CA GLY A 26 43.53 28.04 -17.56
C GLY A 26 42.07 28.49 -17.48
N ARG A 27 41.86 29.77 -17.12
CA ARG A 27 40.72 30.65 -17.45
C ARG A 27 39.36 30.51 -16.71
N ALA A 28 38.88 31.72 -16.34
CA ALA A 28 37.53 32.15 -15.98
C ALA A 28 37.01 31.82 -14.56
N PHE A 29 37.39 32.65 -13.60
CA PHE A 29 36.59 32.96 -12.42
C PHE A 29 36.24 34.46 -12.50
N GLU A 30 35.01 34.77 -12.90
CA GLU A 30 34.39 36.07 -12.60
C GLU A 30 32.86 35.94 -12.65
N SER A 31 32.24 36.20 -11.48
CA SER A 31 30.83 36.54 -11.23
C SER A 31 29.73 35.47 -11.40
N TYR A 32 29.43 34.75 -10.32
CA TYR A 32 28.17 34.01 -10.12
C TYR A 32 27.14 34.80 -9.28
N ALA A 33 27.15 36.14 -9.37
CA ALA A 33 26.29 37.04 -8.59
C ALA A 33 25.39 37.96 -9.45
N THR A 34 25.31 37.76 -10.78
CA THR A 34 24.57 38.66 -11.67
C THR A 34 23.64 37.93 -12.66
N ARG A 35 22.99 36.85 -12.23
CA ARG A 35 21.87 36.23 -12.98
C ARG A 35 20.61 35.96 -12.16
N TRP A 36 20.57 36.44 -10.92
CA TRP A 36 19.40 36.28 -10.05
C TRP A 36 18.48 37.53 -10.03
N THR A 37 19.00 38.68 -10.45
CA THR A 37 18.30 39.98 -10.40
C THR A 37 17.57 40.38 -11.69
N GLU A 38 17.76 39.67 -12.81
CA GLU A 38 17.09 39.99 -14.08
C GLU A 38 15.82 39.15 -14.34
N TRP A 39 15.66 37.99 -13.69
CA TRP A 39 14.44 37.18 -13.83
C TRP A 39 13.27 37.73 -13.01
N HIS A 40 13.55 38.31 -11.83
CA HIS A 40 12.53 38.86 -10.93
C HIS A 40 11.95 40.23 -11.35
N ARG A 41 12.48 40.85 -12.41
CA ARG A 41 12.05 42.17 -12.89
C ARG A 41 11.06 42.10 -14.07
N ALA A 42 10.78 40.91 -14.62
CA ALA A 42 9.99 40.74 -15.84
C ALA A 42 8.55 40.22 -15.64
N HIS A 43 8.11 39.83 -14.43
CA HIS A 43 6.80 39.16 -14.25
C HIS A 43 5.97 39.62 -13.02
N ARG A 44 5.94 40.92 -12.70
CA ARG A 44 4.90 41.48 -11.82
C ARG A 44 3.83 42.19 -12.64
N GLY A 45 2.66 41.55 -12.78
CA GLY A 45 1.40 42.27 -12.99
C GLY A 45 0.93 42.88 -11.64
N PRO A 46 0.14 43.98 -11.65
CA PRO A 46 -0.09 44.78 -10.46
C PRO A 46 -1.02 44.11 -9.44
N TRP A 47 -0.66 44.26 -8.17
CA TRP A 47 -1.45 43.92 -7.00
C TRP A 47 -2.31 45.14 -6.64
N ILE A 48 -3.63 45.00 -6.61
CA ILE A 48 -4.58 46.01 -6.10
C ILE A 48 -4.88 45.64 -4.64
N PRO A 49 -4.75 46.55 -3.66
CA PRO A 49 -5.19 46.29 -2.28
C PRO A 49 -6.67 46.60 -2.12
N ASP A 50 -7.47 45.63 -1.69
CA ASP A 50 -8.86 45.86 -1.28
C ASP A 50 -8.94 46.08 0.23
N ASP A 51 -8.98 47.36 0.61
CA ASP A 51 -9.66 47.83 1.81
C ASP A 51 -10.84 48.70 1.32
N GLN A 52 -12.08 48.16 1.32
CA GLN A 52 -13.28 48.90 1.71
C GLN A 52 -14.54 48.03 1.77
N ALA A 53 -15.39 48.41 2.71
CA ALA A 53 -16.51 47.67 3.24
C ALA A 53 -17.80 47.75 2.37
N LEU A 54 -18.64 46.73 2.54
CA LEU A 54 -20.11 46.76 2.62
C LEU A 54 -20.86 47.69 1.64
N ALA A 55 -21.49 47.11 0.62
CA ALA A 55 -22.87 47.44 0.26
C ALA A 55 -23.44 46.43 -0.73
N ASN A 56 -24.69 46.03 -0.46
CA ASN A 56 -25.68 45.45 -1.38
C ASN A 56 -25.57 43.94 -1.62
N GLY A 57 -26.39 43.21 -0.86
CA GLY A 57 -26.64 41.79 -1.09
C GLY A 57 -27.55 41.53 -2.27
N GLU A 58 -27.42 40.32 -2.80
CA GLU A 58 -28.53 39.51 -3.29
C GLU A 58 -28.06 38.05 -3.34
N LEU A 59 -28.86 37.18 -2.71
CA LEU A 59 -28.69 35.74 -2.63
C LEU A 59 -29.25 35.08 -3.88
N VAL A 60 -28.45 34.28 -4.60
CA VAL A 60 -28.94 33.13 -5.37
C VAL A 60 -27.87 32.02 -5.37
N ASP A 61 -28.18 30.91 -4.69
CA ASP A 61 -27.52 29.59 -4.80
C ASP A 61 -28.34 28.75 -5.80
N PRO A 62 -27.70 28.03 -6.73
CA PRO A 62 -27.74 26.57 -6.60
C PRO A 62 -26.47 25.85 -7.11
N SER A 63 -25.80 25.05 -6.29
CA SER A 63 -25.38 23.66 -6.64
C SER A 63 -24.68 22.91 -5.48
N PRO A 64 -24.84 21.58 -5.40
CA PRO A 64 -24.53 20.80 -4.21
C PRO A 64 -23.04 20.44 -4.10
N ARG A 65 -22.51 20.59 -2.88
CA ARG A 65 -21.12 20.31 -2.50
C ARG A 65 -20.85 18.80 -2.44
N CYS A 66 -19.83 18.35 -3.17
CA CYS A 66 -19.08 17.14 -2.80
C CYS A 66 -18.20 17.43 -1.56
N PRO A 67 -18.12 16.54 -0.56
CA PRO A 67 -17.22 16.72 0.56
C PRO A 67 -15.80 16.32 0.15
N ALA A 68 -14.95 17.31 -0.06
CA ALA A 68 -13.50 17.12 -0.03
C ALA A 68 -13.08 16.85 1.42
N VAL A 69 -12.52 15.67 1.69
CA VAL A 69 -11.92 15.34 2.98
C VAL A 69 -10.60 16.10 3.11
N GLY A 70 -10.68 17.33 3.60
CA GLY A 70 -9.52 18.13 4.00
C GLY A 70 -9.13 17.79 5.44
N MET A 71 -8.14 16.93 5.64
CA MET A 71 -7.42 16.84 6.91
C MET A 71 -6.25 17.82 6.89
N TRP A 72 -6.47 19.04 7.41
CA TRP A 72 -5.40 19.95 7.81
C TRP A 72 -5.79 20.61 9.12
N GLY A 73 -5.45 19.94 10.23
CA GLY A 73 -5.49 20.54 11.56
C GLY A 73 -4.20 21.33 11.80
N ASN A 74 -4.35 22.60 12.18
CA ASN A 74 -3.26 23.48 12.61
C ASN A 74 -2.43 22.84 13.73
N ILE A 75 -1.11 22.81 13.55
CA ILE A 75 -0.14 22.43 14.59
C ILE A 75 0.25 23.71 15.37
N PRO A 76 -0.01 23.81 16.68
CA PRO A 76 0.56 24.88 17.49
C PRO A 76 2.01 24.59 17.89
N ASP A 77 2.84 25.61 17.74
CA ASP A 77 4.24 25.73 18.13
C ASP A 77 4.44 25.43 19.63
N VAL A 78 5.27 24.45 19.98
CA VAL A 78 5.62 24.13 21.38
C VAL A 78 7.10 24.41 21.62
N ARG A 79 7.38 25.58 22.19
CA ARG A 79 8.60 25.84 22.95
C ARG A 79 8.38 25.43 24.40
N ASN A 80 9.25 24.56 24.91
CA ASN A 80 9.35 24.21 26.33
C ASN A 80 10.28 25.22 27.04
N PRO A 81 10.04 25.58 28.32
CA PRO A 81 10.79 24.89 29.37
C PRO A 81 10.08 24.68 30.73
N VAL A 82 10.27 23.47 31.27
CA VAL A 82 10.62 23.07 32.66
C VAL A 82 9.86 23.69 33.86
N ALA A 83 9.12 22.85 34.63
CA ALA A 83 9.10 22.82 36.11
C ALA A 83 8.36 21.59 36.67
N ARG A 84 8.57 21.30 37.96
CA ARG A 84 8.48 20.00 38.67
C ARG A 84 7.10 19.66 39.28
N HIS A 85 6.88 18.34 39.43
CA HIS A 85 6.13 17.58 40.47
C HIS A 85 4.86 18.16 41.14
N ALA A 86 3.73 17.46 41.00
CA ALA A 86 2.85 17.01 42.10
C ALA A 86 1.73 16.07 41.60
N ARG A 87 1.29 15.15 42.46
CA ARG A 87 0.30 14.10 42.21
C ARG A 87 -1.15 14.59 42.46
N SER A 88 -2.08 14.22 41.56
CA SER A 88 -3.54 13.89 41.74
C SER A 88 -4.49 14.94 42.38
N PRO A 89 -5.85 14.84 42.25
CA PRO A 89 -6.73 14.13 41.30
C PRO A 89 -7.71 15.04 40.51
N ASN A 90 -8.30 14.44 39.48
CA ASN A 90 -9.55 14.76 38.74
C ASN A 90 -10.46 15.91 39.23
N PRO A 91 -11.06 16.67 38.28
CA PRO A 91 -12.50 16.92 38.37
C PRO A 91 -13.28 16.73 37.05
N GLN A 92 -14.52 16.28 37.23
CA GLN A 92 -15.60 16.13 36.25
C GLN A 92 -16.05 17.47 35.66
N TRP A 93 -16.36 17.49 34.37
CA TRP A 93 -17.38 18.29 33.67
C TRP A 93 -17.72 17.49 32.39
N GLY A 94 -18.93 17.31 31.89
CA GLY A 94 -20.20 17.99 32.05
C GLY A 94 -20.93 17.74 30.71
N SER A 95 -22.04 17.02 30.78
CA SER A 95 -22.86 16.50 29.68
C SER A 95 -23.52 17.57 28.80
N ASN A 96 -23.82 17.22 27.54
CA ASN A 96 -25.04 17.62 26.84
C ASN A 96 -25.41 16.55 25.80
N ILE A 97 -26.32 15.64 26.19
CA ILE A 97 -27.06 14.73 25.31
C ILE A 97 -28.51 15.18 25.35
N LEU A 98 -29.08 15.43 24.18
CA LEU A 98 -30.51 15.67 23.98
C LEU A 98 -31.27 14.35 24.13
N ILE A 99 -32.29 14.36 24.98
CA ILE A 99 -33.22 13.25 25.24
C ILE A 99 -34.43 13.41 24.32
N SER A 100 -34.86 12.32 23.66
CA SER A 100 -36.28 12.11 23.35
C SER A 100 -36.67 10.63 23.57
N ASN A 101 -37.26 10.42 24.74
CA ASN A 101 -38.23 9.41 25.21
C ASN A 101 -38.62 8.22 24.31
N GLY A 102 -38.45 7.02 24.88
CA GLY A 102 -39.15 5.78 24.53
C GLY A 102 -38.84 4.70 25.58
N GLU A 103 -39.86 4.21 26.27
CA GLU A 103 -39.88 3.38 27.49
C GLU A 103 -39.14 2.01 27.45
N PRO A 104 -38.85 1.39 28.63
CA PRO A 104 -37.87 0.32 28.79
C PRO A 104 -38.48 -1.09 28.79
N ILE A 105 -37.68 -2.10 28.40
CA ILE A 105 -37.92 -3.50 28.77
C ILE A 105 -36.63 -4.09 29.36
N ASN A 106 -36.73 -4.49 30.63
CA ASN A 106 -35.73 -5.20 31.41
C ASN A 106 -35.39 -6.58 30.81
N SER A 107 -34.11 -6.88 30.66
CA SER A 107 -33.60 -8.23 30.97
C SER A 107 -32.11 -8.17 31.31
N ALA A 108 -31.81 -8.39 32.59
CA ALA A 108 -30.46 -8.61 33.08
C ALA A 108 -30.10 -10.09 32.87
N PHE A 109 -28.96 -10.38 32.24
CA PHE A 109 -28.32 -11.68 32.31
C PHE A 109 -26.97 -11.54 33.03
N ASP A 110 -26.93 -12.17 34.20
CA ASP A 110 -25.82 -12.29 35.14
C ASP A 110 -24.82 -13.34 34.60
N PHE A 111 -23.55 -12.97 34.42
CA PHE A 111 -22.47 -13.91 34.10
C PHE A 111 -21.57 -14.06 35.33
N ARG A 112 -21.70 -15.20 36.03
CA ARG A 112 -20.75 -15.64 37.07
C ARG A 112 -19.90 -16.80 36.55
N PHE A 113 -18.59 -16.64 36.60
CA PHE A 113 -17.60 -17.69 36.39
C PHE A 113 -17.38 -18.49 37.69
N PRO A 114 -17.28 -19.84 37.64
CA PRO A 114 -16.86 -20.64 38.78
C PRO A 114 -15.32 -20.75 38.91
N PRO A 115 -14.80 -21.07 40.12
CA PRO A 115 -13.40 -20.83 40.51
C PRO A 115 -12.42 -21.96 40.12
N THR A 116 -11.15 -21.57 40.10
CA THR A 116 -9.94 -22.35 39.84
C THR A 116 -9.61 -23.36 40.96
N LEU A 117 -9.02 -24.50 40.59
CA LEU A 117 -8.32 -25.43 41.49
C LEU A 117 -6.99 -25.89 40.86
N PRO A 118 -5.99 -26.32 41.66
CA PRO A 118 -4.58 -26.05 41.42
C PRO A 118 -3.85 -27.11 40.58
N VAL A 119 -2.76 -26.66 39.96
CA VAL A 119 -1.83 -27.44 39.14
C VAL A 119 -0.79 -28.12 40.03
N ASN A 120 -0.69 -29.45 39.96
CA ASN A 120 0.42 -30.22 40.51
C ASN A 120 1.34 -30.68 39.37
N PHE A 121 2.64 -30.42 39.52
CA PHE A 121 3.70 -30.95 38.67
C PHE A 121 3.96 -32.41 39.03
N ASP A 122 4.01 -33.30 38.03
CA ASP A 122 4.88 -34.48 38.15
C ASP A 122 5.47 -34.92 36.81
N ARG A 123 6.70 -35.43 36.89
CA ARG A 123 7.62 -35.75 35.79
C ARG A 123 7.45 -37.19 35.29
N ASN A 124 7.84 -37.40 34.03
CA ASN A 124 8.27 -38.66 33.40
C ASN A 124 7.26 -39.83 33.31
N CYS A 125 6.96 -40.26 32.07
CA CYS A 125 7.38 -41.59 31.60
C CYS A 125 7.11 -41.79 30.10
N ASN A 126 8.17 -42.19 29.38
CA ASN A 126 8.11 -42.89 28.09
C ASN A 126 7.45 -44.27 28.27
N SER A 127 6.56 -44.65 27.36
CA SER A 127 6.54 -46.03 26.80
C SER A 127 5.52 -46.17 25.69
N ASN A 128 5.99 -46.68 24.56
CA ASN A 128 5.21 -47.37 23.53
C ASN A 128 4.16 -48.30 24.14
N THR A 129 2.93 -48.25 23.65
CA THR A 129 2.04 -49.42 23.71
C THR A 129 1.07 -49.40 22.53
N THR A 130 1.26 -50.39 21.66
CA THR A 130 0.31 -50.88 20.67
C THR A 130 -0.97 -51.32 21.36
N TRP A 131 -2.13 -50.94 20.80
CA TRP A 131 -3.41 -51.55 21.16
C TRP A 131 -4.20 -52.03 19.94
N VAL A 132 -4.72 -53.22 20.17
CA VAL A 132 -5.43 -54.17 19.33
C VAL A 132 -6.80 -53.64 18.91
N ARG A 133 -7.26 -54.06 17.72
CA ARG A 133 -8.62 -53.89 17.20
C ARG A 133 -9.66 -54.49 18.15
N SER A 134 -10.70 -53.74 18.47
CA SER A 134 -12.00 -54.29 18.90
C SER A 134 -13.07 -53.85 17.92
N SER A 135 -13.76 -54.84 17.37
CA SER A 135 -14.92 -54.72 16.49
C SER A 135 -16.20 -54.37 17.27
N ASP A 136 -17.18 -53.90 16.51
CA ASP A 136 -18.62 -53.94 16.81
C ASP A 136 -19.21 -52.85 17.72
N ALA A 137 -19.60 -51.74 17.08
CA ALA A 137 -20.84 -51.03 17.41
C ALA A 137 -21.38 -50.33 16.13
N CYS A 138 -22.32 -51.00 15.46
CA CYS A 138 -23.11 -50.45 14.37
C CYS A 138 -24.08 -49.39 14.90
N LEU A 139 -23.90 -48.14 14.51
CA LEU A 139 -24.95 -47.12 14.50
C LEU A 139 -25.07 -46.55 13.07
N HIS A 140 -26.29 -46.60 12.55
CA HIS A 140 -26.67 -46.17 11.21
C HIS A 140 -26.32 -44.69 10.98
N LEU A 141 -25.42 -44.44 10.02
CA LEU A 141 -25.25 -43.14 9.36
C LEU A 141 -25.78 -43.23 7.92
N PRO A 142 -26.49 -42.22 7.41
CA PRO A 142 -26.96 -42.21 6.02
C PRO A 142 -25.76 -42.19 5.07
N ARG A 143 -25.84 -43.01 4.00
CA ARG A 143 -24.81 -43.16 2.98
C ARG A 143 -24.46 -41.81 2.36
N LEU A 144 -23.22 -41.36 2.56
CA LEU A 144 -22.62 -40.30 1.76
C LEU A 144 -22.46 -40.81 0.32
N VAL A 145 -23.08 -40.11 -0.62
CA VAL A 145 -22.88 -40.30 -2.06
C VAL A 145 -21.44 -39.87 -2.38
N PRO A 146 -20.60 -40.71 -3.00
CA PRO A 146 -19.26 -40.29 -3.38
C PRO A 146 -19.35 -39.19 -4.44
N PRO A 147 -18.48 -38.15 -4.40
CA PRO A 147 -18.43 -37.18 -5.47
C PRO A 147 -18.13 -37.91 -6.78
N SER A 148 -19.00 -37.71 -7.76
CA SER A 148 -18.83 -38.24 -9.10
C SER A 148 -17.47 -37.82 -9.64
N ARG A 149 -16.68 -38.81 -10.07
CA ARG A 149 -15.48 -38.56 -10.88
C ARG A 149 -15.94 -37.86 -12.15
N LEU A 150 -15.78 -36.55 -12.20
CA LEU A 150 -15.77 -35.84 -13.47
C LEU A 150 -14.63 -36.44 -14.30
N ALA A 151 -14.97 -36.91 -15.49
CA ALA A 151 -14.01 -37.41 -16.47
C ALA A 151 -12.94 -36.33 -16.70
N PRO A 152 -11.67 -36.70 -16.92
CA PRO A 152 -10.64 -35.72 -17.24
C PRO A 152 -11.06 -35.03 -18.53
N ILE A 153 -11.35 -33.73 -18.42
CA ILE A 153 -11.44 -32.85 -19.59
C ILE A 153 -10.07 -32.95 -20.25
N SER A 154 -10.04 -33.51 -21.45
CA SER A 154 -8.88 -33.54 -22.32
C SER A 154 -8.41 -32.09 -22.52
N VAL A 155 -7.42 -31.67 -21.75
CA VAL A 155 -6.71 -30.40 -21.94
C VAL A 155 -6.09 -30.48 -23.33
N ARG A 156 -6.60 -29.68 -24.27
CA ARG A 156 -5.90 -29.46 -25.54
C ARG A 156 -4.63 -28.70 -25.21
N ASN A 157 -3.49 -29.32 -25.56
CA ASN A 157 -2.15 -28.77 -25.38
C ASN A 157 -2.06 -27.34 -25.93
N GLY A 158 -1.63 -26.46 -25.04
CA GLY A 158 -1.48 -25.01 -25.17
C GLY A 158 -1.45 -24.46 -23.76
N GLU A 159 -0.36 -24.70 -23.03
CA GLU A 159 -0.18 -24.18 -21.66
C GLU A 159 -0.11 -22.65 -21.72
N CYS A 160 -1.26 -21.98 -21.66
CA CYS A 160 -1.29 -20.55 -21.39
C CYS A 160 -0.84 -20.37 -19.94
N GLY A 161 0.46 -20.10 -19.75
CA GLY A 161 1.01 -19.87 -18.43
C GLY A 161 0.38 -18.62 -17.79
N LEU A 162 0.52 -18.51 -16.48
CA LEU A 162 -0.04 -17.38 -15.73
C LEU A 162 0.76 -16.10 -16.00
N THR A 163 0.09 -14.99 -16.29
CA THR A 163 0.70 -13.67 -16.27
C THR A 163 1.30 -13.37 -14.89
N PRO A 164 2.40 -12.59 -14.78
CA PRO A 164 2.87 -12.15 -13.48
C PRO A 164 1.85 -11.26 -12.77
N VAL A 165 2.01 -11.12 -11.45
CA VAL A 165 1.24 -10.18 -10.63
C VAL A 165 2.19 -9.17 -10.03
N HIS A 166 1.82 -7.90 -10.09
CA HIS A 166 2.62 -6.81 -9.53
C HIS A 166 2.04 -6.30 -8.23
N PHE A 167 2.90 -6.08 -7.24
CA PHE A 167 2.61 -5.18 -6.13
C PHE A 167 3.50 -3.96 -6.27
N PHE A 168 2.89 -2.80 -6.44
CA PHE A 168 3.61 -1.55 -6.58
C PHE A 168 3.29 -0.62 -5.41
N SER A 169 4.34 -0.16 -4.74
CA SER A 169 4.17 0.93 -3.78
C SER A 169 4.14 2.24 -4.55
N HIS A 170 2.99 2.92 -4.63
CA HIS A 170 2.85 4.10 -5.48
C HIS A 170 3.52 5.36 -4.91
N GLY A 171 3.80 5.38 -3.61
CA GLY A 171 4.51 6.47 -2.94
C GLY A 171 3.70 7.76 -2.85
N SER A 172 4.36 8.91 -2.78
CA SER A 172 3.67 10.18 -2.81
C SER A 172 3.18 10.51 -4.22
N THR A 173 2.28 11.49 -4.31
CA THR A 173 1.85 12.03 -5.60
C THR A 173 3.01 12.52 -6.48
N MET A 174 4.15 12.90 -5.88
CA MET A 174 5.33 13.34 -6.62
C MET A 174 6.00 12.24 -7.44
N MET A 175 5.73 10.95 -7.17
CA MET A 175 6.25 9.83 -7.97
C MET A 175 5.81 9.85 -9.44
N LEU A 176 4.75 10.60 -9.78
CA LEU A 176 4.36 10.87 -11.16
C LEU A 176 5.34 11.82 -11.85
N GLY A 177 5.86 12.78 -11.09
CA GLY A 177 6.65 13.89 -11.57
C GLY A 177 8.15 13.59 -11.60
N GLU A 178 8.64 12.76 -10.70
CA GLU A 178 10.06 12.56 -10.48
C GLU A 178 10.61 11.31 -11.18
N GLU A 179 11.87 11.39 -11.59
CA GLU A 179 12.60 10.22 -12.07
C GLU A 179 13.08 9.39 -10.86
N SER A 180 12.89 8.07 -10.94
CA SER A 180 13.22 7.15 -9.85
C SER A 180 13.35 5.73 -10.38
N GLU A 181 14.11 4.90 -9.66
CA GLU A 181 14.24 3.47 -9.96
C GLU A 181 12.87 2.77 -9.97
N SER A 182 11.96 3.18 -9.08
CA SER A 182 10.59 2.67 -9.07
C SER A 182 9.87 2.95 -10.38
N ALA A 183 9.98 4.17 -10.90
CA ALA A 183 9.33 4.54 -12.15
C ALA A 183 9.95 3.88 -13.38
N ASP A 184 11.28 3.74 -13.41
CA ASP A 184 11.97 2.98 -14.45
C ASP A 184 11.51 1.51 -14.46
N TYR A 185 11.32 0.94 -13.26
CA TYR A 185 10.82 -0.42 -13.13
C TYR A 185 9.36 -0.57 -13.57
N TRP A 186 8.49 0.39 -13.23
CA TRP A 186 7.11 0.39 -13.75
C TRP A 186 7.10 0.43 -15.28
N LYS A 187 7.89 1.33 -15.88
CA LYS A 187 8.00 1.40 -17.35
C LYS A 187 8.49 0.08 -17.94
N LYS A 188 9.53 -0.53 -17.36
CA LYS A 188 10.03 -1.84 -17.80
C LYS A 188 8.94 -2.92 -17.75
N CYS A 189 8.16 -2.98 -16.67
CA CYS A 189 7.06 -3.94 -16.56
C CYS A 189 5.97 -3.67 -17.60
N GLY A 190 5.70 -2.39 -17.90
CA GLY A 190 4.72 -2.00 -18.92
C GLY A 190 5.17 -2.34 -20.34
N ASP A 191 6.43 -2.05 -20.68
CA ASP A 191 7.04 -2.43 -21.96
C ASP A 191 6.96 -3.96 -22.17
N GLU A 192 7.24 -4.74 -21.11
CA GLU A 192 7.12 -6.20 -21.14
C GLU A 192 5.67 -6.66 -21.32
N ALA A 193 4.73 -6.08 -20.57
CA ALA A 193 3.31 -6.40 -20.70
C ALA A 193 2.76 -6.10 -22.12
N LEU A 194 3.16 -4.98 -22.72
CA LEU A 194 2.80 -4.63 -24.10
C LEU A 194 3.42 -5.61 -25.11
N ALA A 195 4.69 -5.98 -24.93
CA ALA A 195 5.35 -6.99 -25.76
C ALA A 195 4.68 -8.38 -25.66
N ARG A 196 3.96 -8.65 -24.57
CA ARG A 196 3.17 -9.88 -24.33
C ARG A 196 1.70 -9.75 -24.70
N ASN A 197 1.30 -8.64 -25.32
CA ASN A 197 -0.05 -8.40 -25.81
C ASN A 197 -1.13 -8.63 -24.74
N ILE A 198 -0.93 -8.07 -23.54
CA ILE A 198 -1.92 -8.19 -22.46
C ILE A 198 -3.31 -7.77 -22.92
N LYS A 199 -4.32 -8.52 -22.50
CA LYS A 199 -5.72 -8.23 -22.84
C LYS A 199 -6.23 -6.98 -22.10
N GLY A 200 -5.73 -6.75 -20.89
CA GLY A 200 -6.07 -5.62 -20.06
C GLY A 200 -5.44 -5.70 -18.67
N VAL A 201 -5.70 -4.70 -17.86
CA VAL A 201 -5.19 -4.57 -16.48
C VAL A 201 -6.35 -4.67 -15.49
N VAL A 202 -6.18 -5.46 -14.45
CA VAL A 202 -7.07 -5.47 -13.27
C VAL A 202 -6.29 -4.89 -12.09
N ILE A 203 -6.74 -3.74 -11.58
CA ILE A 203 -6.01 -2.99 -10.56
C ILE A 203 -6.86 -2.69 -9.32
N MET A 204 -6.27 -2.89 -8.15
CA MET A 204 -6.79 -2.44 -6.86
C MET A 204 -5.84 -1.40 -6.28
N GLY A 205 -6.35 -0.20 -6.04
CA GLY A 205 -5.64 0.88 -5.35
C GLY A 205 -5.97 0.98 -3.87
N ALA A 206 -5.23 1.82 -3.16
CA ALA A 206 -5.38 2.06 -1.73
C ALA A 206 -6.41 3.15 -1.41
N HIS A 207 -6.59 4.15 -2.29
CA HIS A 207 -7.36 5.37 -1.98
C HIS A 207 -8.85 5.27 -2.29
N TRP A 208 -9.34 4.11 -2.74
CA TRP A 208 -10.76 3.88 -2.96
C TRP A 208 -11.25 2.67 -2.16
N ASP A 209 -11.99 2.94 -1.10
CA ASP A 209 -12.67 1.93 -0.30
C ASP A 209 -14.17 2.18 -0.17
N CYS A 210 -14.89 1.11 0.13
CA CYS A 210 -16.34 1.13 0.37
C CYS A 210 -16.63 0.84 1.84
N LEU A 211 -17.56 1.62 2.42
CA LEU A 211 -18.05 1.41 3.78
C LEU A 211 -18.98 0.19 3.87
N GLY A 212 -19.08 -0.38 5.08
CA GLY A 212 -19.89 -1.56 5.35
C GLY A 212 -19.28 -2.83 4.77
N ASP A 213 -20.10 -3.82 4.45
CA ASP A 213 -19.68 -5.04 3.75
C ASP A 213 -20.03 -4.92 2.27
N ARG A 214 -19.39 -3.99 1.56
CA ARG A 214 -19.61 -3.73 0.13
C ARG A 214 -18.28 -3.46 -0.56
N ILE A 215 -18.21 -3.80 -1.83
CA ILE A 215 -17.16 -3.36 -2.76
C ILE A 215 -17.80 -2.87 -4.06
N GLU A 216 -17.07 -2.04 -4.77
CA GLU A 216 -17.50 -1.50 -6.06
C GLU A 216 -16.43 -1.70 -7.13
N LEU A 217 -16.86 -1.77 -8.39
CA LEU A 217 -15.98 -1.68 -9.55
C LEU A 217 -16.34 -0.45 -10.39
N ALA A 218 -15.32 0.22 -10.95
CA ALA A 218 -15.53 1.47 -11.66
C ALA A 218 -16.20 1.22 -13.01
N THR A 219 -17.42 1.72 -13.20
CA THR A 219 -18.21 1.54 -14.43
C THR A 219 -18.48 2.85 -15.18
N ASN A 220 -17.75 3.92 -14.84
CA ASN A 220 -17.79 5.17 -15.59
C ASN A 220 -17.09 4.96 -16.95
N PRO A 221 -17.74 5.16 -18.11
CA PRO A 221 -17.12 5.02 -19.43
C PRO A 221 -16.08 6.11 -19.74
N LYS A 222 -16.16 7.26 -19.08
CA LYS A 222 -15.31 8.44 -19.32
C LYS A 222 -14.95 9.13 -17.99
N PRO A 223 -14.23 8.44 -17.10
CA PRO A 223 -13.81 9.02 -15.84
C PRO A 223 -12.80 10.13 -16.10
N GLY A 224 -12.91 11.19 -15.34
CA GLY A 224 -11.83 12.14 -15.10
C GLY A 224 -10.80 11.57 -14.13
N LYS A 225 -9.85 12.44 -13.76
CA LYS A 225 -8.74 12.15 -12.86
C LYS A 225 -8.82 13.10 -11.68
N SER A 226 -8.63 12.58 -10.47
CA SER A 226 -8.45 13.42 -9.29
C SER A 226 -7.25 14.38 -9.48
N PRO A 227 -7.23 15.56 -8.86
CA PRO A 227 -6.03 16.39 -8.84
C PRO A 227 -4.85 15.72 -8.14
N VAL A 228 -3.63 15.92 -8.66
CA VAL A 228 -2.38 15.39 -8.08
C VAL A 228 -1.66 16.52 -7.35
N ALA A 229 -1.48 16.39 -6.04
CA ALA A 229 -0.74 17.39 -5.26
C ALA A 229 0.72 17.48 -5.71
N TYR A 230 1.27 18.70 -5.78
CA TYR A 230 2.68 18.99 -6.11
C TYR A 230 3.15 18.55 -7.51
N VAL A 231 2.26 18.08 -8.38
CA VAL A 231 2.59 17.72 -9.77
C VAL A 231 1.88 18.67 -10.71
N ARG A 232 2.58 19.12 -11.76
CA ARG A 232 1.98 20.01 -12.75
C ARG A 232 0.92 19.25 -13.56
N PRO A 233 -0.29 19.80 -13.74
CA PRO A 233 -1.39 19.11 -14.41
C PRO A 233 -1.01 18.53 -15.77
N GLU A 234 -0.20 19.25 -16.56
CA GLU A 234 0.15 18.88 -17.93
C GLU A 234 0.78 17.48 -18.05
N LYS A 235 1.31 16.93 -16.94
CA LYS A 235 1.83 15.56 -16.88
C LYS A 235 0.75 14.47 -16.94
N TYR A 236 -0.50 14.77 -16.61
CA TYR A 236 -1.55 13.75 -16.54
C TYR A 236 -2.90 14.14 -17.14
N VAL A 237 -3.22 15.44 -17.33
CA VAL A 237 -4.57 15.80 -17.83
C VAL A 237 -4.84 15.20 -19.20
N ASN A 238 -3.84 15.22 -20.08
CA ASN A 238 -3.95 14.77 -21.48
C ASN A 238 -3.82 13.25 -21.64
N TYR A 239 -3.53 12.50 -20.58
CA TYR A 239 -3.43 11.05 -20.65
C TYR A 239 -4.83 10.44 -20.75
N GLU A 240 -5.16 9.77 -21.85
CA GLU A 240 -6.48 9.18 -22.02
C GLU A 240 -6.64 7.90 -21.16
N LEU A 241 -7.70 7.87 -20.35
CA LEU A 241 -8.05 6.69 -19.57
C LEU A 241 -8.87 5.74 -20.44
N ASN A 242 -8.69 4.43 -20.24
CA ASN A 242 -9.34 3.39 -21.02
C ASN A 242 -10.06 2.38 -20.10
N PRO A 243 -11.26 2.72 -19.58
CA PRO A 243 -12.03 1.81 -18.74
C PRO A 243 -12.51 0.57 -19.51
N ASP A 244 -12.21 -0.63 -19.00
CA ASP A 244 -12.68 -1.89 -19.56
C ASP A 244 -14.01 -2.31 -18.90
N LEU A 245 -15.12 -1.82 -19.47
CA LEU A 245 -16.46 -2.07 -18.91
C LEU A 245 -16.91 -3.53 -19.06
N GLU A 246 -16.48 -4.21 -20.12
CA GLU A 246 -16.83 -5.62 -20.36
C GLU A 246 -16.17 -6.51 -19.30
N THR A 247 -14.87 -6.36 -19.08
CA THR A 247 -14.16 -7.08 -18.02
C THR A 247 -14.66 -6.66 -16.64
N THR A 248 -15.04 -5.39 -16.46
CA THR A 248 -15.61 -4.91 -15.20
C THR A 248 -16.91 -5.64 -14.84
N ASP A 249 -17.86 -5.73 -15.77
CA ASP A 249 -19.12 -6.47 -15.55
C ASP A 249 -18.86 -7.96 -15.27
N ARG A 250 -17.87 -8.54 -15.96
CA ARG A 250 -17.45 -9.91 -15.72
C ARG A 250 -16.87 -10.10 -14.31
N CYS A 251 -16.01 -9.20 -13.85
CA CYS A 251 -15.45 -9.22 -12.50
C CYS A 251 -16.54 -9.08 -11.43
N ILE A 252 -17.53 -8.21 -11.63
CA ILE A 252 -18.71 -8.09 -10.76
C ILE A 252 -19.43 -9.44 -10.65
N LYS A 253 -19.70 -10.10 -11.78
CA LYS A 253 -20.36 -11.43 -11.81
C LYS A 253 -19.55 -12.51 -11.09
N MET A 254 -18.22 -12.53 -11.29
CA MET A 254 -17.33 -13.49 -10.62
C MET A 254 -17.33 -13.29 -9.09
N LEU A 255 -17.24 -12.05 -8.63
CA LEU A 255 -17.27 -11.71 -7.20
C LEU A 255 -18.65 -11.99 -6.59
N ALA A 256 -19.75 -11.60 -7.26
CA ALA A 256 -21.10 -11.86 -6.77
C ALA A 256 -21.37 -13.37 -6.61
N LYS A 257 -20.88 -14.19 -7.54
CA LYS A 257 -20.98 -15.66 -7.47
C LYS A 257 -20.30 -16.26 -6.23
N GLU A 258 -19.21 -15.64 -5.76
CA GLU A 258 -18.50 -16.03 -4.53
C GLU A 258 -19.08 -15.40 -3.26
N GLY A 259 -20.24 -14.74 -3.36
CA GLY A 259 -20.98 -14.18 -2.23
C GLY A 259 -20.54 -12.79 -1.78
N PHE A 260 -19.76 -12.06 -2.59
CA PHE A 260 -19.45 -10.67 -2.30
C PHE A 260 -20.68 -9.78 -2.56
N ASN A 261 -20.94 -8.82 -1.67
CA ASN A 261 -21.83 -7.71 -1.96
C ASN A 261 -21.09 -6.69 -2.84
N VAL A 262 -21.30 -6.79 -4.15
CA VAL A 262 -20.54 -6.07 -5.18
C VAL A 262 -21.47 -5.36 -6.16
N GLY A 263 -21.08 -4.18 -6.63
CA GLY A 263 -21.79 -3.46 -7.68
C GLY A 263 -20.89 -2.56 -8.53
N GLY A 264 -21.43 -2.01 -9.60
CA GLY A 264 -20.74 -0.98 -10.39
C GLY A 264 -20.91 0.41 -9.80
N ASN A 265 -19.89 1.26 -9.92
CA ASN A 265 -19.96 2.69 -9.63
C ASN A 265 -19.78 3.51 -10.93
N PRO A 266 -20.87 4.04 -11.51
CA PRO A 266 -20.82 4.79 -12.77
C PRO A 266 -20.29 6.21 -12.60
N ASN A 267 -20.08 6.68 -11.37
CA ASN A 267 -19.65 8.05 -11.06
C ASN A 267 -18.22 8.10 -10.49
N PHE A 268 -17.53 6.96 -10.41
CA PHE A 268 -16.19 6.92 -9.85
C PHE A 268 -15.18 7.56 -10.81
N GLU A 269 -14.46 8.55 -10.29
CA GLU A 269 -13.36 9.25 -10.94
C GLU A 269 -12.05 8.60 -10.50
N TRP A 270 -11.08 8.44 -11.41
CA TRP A 270 -9.87 7.69 -11.08
C TRP A 270 -8.96 8.50 -10.15
N ILE A 271 -8.39 7.82 -9.16
CA ILE A 271 -7.51 8.40 -8.14
C ILE A 271 -6.04 8.14 -8.50
N HIS A 272 -5.16 9.00 -7.98
CA HIS A 272 -3.74 9.05 -8.35
C HIS A 272 -2.96 7.76 -8.10
N ASP A 273 -3.30 6.96 -7.10
CA ASP A 273 -2.67 5.65 -6.87
C ASP A 273 -2.73 4.70 -8.06
N VAL A 274 -3.80 4.80 -8.86
CA VAL A 274 -4.01 3.98 -10.05
C VAL A 274 -3.43 4.65 -11.30
N TYR A 275 -3.89 5.86 -11.65
CA TYR A 275 -3.48 6.43 -12.94
C TYR A 275 -2.02 6.90 -12.97
N LEU A 276 -1.38 7.17 -11.81
CA LEU A 276 0.06 7.46 -11.76
C LEU A 276 0.87 6.26 -12.25
N ILE A 277 0.55 5.08 -11.75
CA ILE A 277 1.17 3.82 -12.17
C ILE A 277 0.93 3.61 -13.65
N LEU A 278 -0.30 3.78 -14.13
CA LEU A 278 -0.63 3.58 -15.55
C LEU A 278 0.13 4.55 -16.47
N ILE A 279 0.25 5.83 -16.10
CA ILE A 279 0.99 6.82 -16.89
C ILE A 279 2.48 6.46 -16.98
N ARG A 280 3.10 6.08 -15.86
CA ARG A 280 4.54 5.74 -15.84
C ARG A 280 4.82 4.38 -16.46
N MET A 281 3.91 3.43 -16.33
CA MET A 281 4.00 2.08 -16.90
C MET A 281 3.72 2.08 -18.41
N PHE A 282 2.72 2.84 -18.87
CA PHE A 282 2.27 2.87 -20.26
C PHE A 282 2.20 4.30 -20.82
N PRO A 283 3.35 4.99 -20.96
CA PRO A 283 3.37 6.42 -21.34
C PRO A 283 2.73 6.72 -22.70
N SER A 284 2.63 5.72 -23.58
CA SER A 284 2.03 5.86 -24.92
C SER A 284 0.52 5.65 -24.97
N GLY A 285 -0.11 5.17 -23.89
CA GLY A 285 -1.55 4.97 -23.83
C GLY A 285 -1.99 3.87 -22.88
N CYS A 286 -3.15 4.06 -22.27
CA CYS A 286 -3.70 3.16 -21.26
C CYS A 286 -4.28 1.87 -21.88
N PRO A 287 -3.83 0.67 -21.48
CA PRO A 287 -4.52 -0.57 -21.81
C PRO A 287 -5.95 -0.57 -21.24
N PRO A 288 -6.86 -1.42 -21.77
CA PRO A 288 -8.17 -1.62 -21.14
C PRO A 288 -7.98 -1.96 -19.66
N THR A 289 -8.57 -1.18 -18.76
CA THR A 289 -8.30 -1.27 -17.32
C THR A 289 -9.59 -1.36 -16.50
N THR A 290 -9.65 -2.35 -15.60
CA THR A 290 -10.70 -2.55 -14.61
C THR A 290 -10.21 -2.15 -13.22
N LEU A 291 -10.92 -1.26 -12.54
CA LEU A 291 -10.61 -0.81 -11.17
C LEU A 291 -11.57 -1.44 -10.19
N ILE A 292 -11.03 -1.87 -9.04
CA ILE A 292 -11.77 -2.50 -7.96
C ILE A 292 -11.48 -1.74 -6.66
N SER A 293 -12.52 -1.40 -5.91
CA SER A 293 -12.37 -0.79 -4.59
C SER A 293 -11.86 -1.80 -3.56
N ALA A 294 -11.21 -1.29 -2.51
CA ALA A 294 -11.08 -2.00 -1.25
C ALA A 294 -12.40 -1.97 -0.46
N ASN A 295 -12.40 -2.66 0.68
CA ASN A 295 -13.44 -2.57 1.71
C ASN A 295 -12.85 -1.92 2.97
N ALA A 296 -13.54 -0.92 3.51
CA ALA A 296 -13.04 -0.08 4.62
C ALA A 296 -12.96 -0.81 5.98
N ARG A 297 -13.41 -2.08 6.08
CA ARG A 297 -13.14 -2.93 7.25
C ARG A 297 -11.70 -3.45 7.26
N TYR A 298 -11.01 -3.38 6.12
CA TYR A 298 -9.63 -3.84 5.92
C TYR A 298 -9.39 -5.28 6.41
N ASP A 299 -10.40 -6.15 6.24
CA ASP A 299 -10.26 -7.57 6.58
C ASP A 299 -9.28 -8.23 5.59
N PRO A 300 -8.18 -8.83 6.07
CA PRO A 300 -7.17 -9.38 5.20
C PRO A 300 -7.63 -10.58 4.38
N HIS A 301 -8.51 -11.41 4.96
CA HIS A 301 -9.03 -12.59 4.28
C HIS A 301 -10.07 -12.20 3.23
N PHE A 302 -10.81 -11.11 3.45
CA PHE A 302 -11.74 -10.55 2.47
C PHE A 302 -11.01 -10.12 1.19
N HIS A 303 -9.99 -9.26 1.29
CA HIS A 303 -9.23 -8.76 0.14
C HIS A 303 -8.43 -9.87 -0.56
N MET A 304 -7.93 -10.84 0.21
CA MET A 304 -7.29 -12.03 -0.33
C MET A 304 -8.25 -12.91 -1.13
N LYS A 305 -9.48 -13.10 -0.63
CA LYS A 305 -10.52 -13.84 -1.35
C LYS A 305 -10.89 -13.12 -2.66
N MET A 306 -10.89 -11.78 -2.70
CA MET A 306 -11.13 -11.02 -3.93
C MET A 306 -10.07 -11.34 -5.00
N GLY A 307 -8.79 -11.27 -4.64
CA GLY A 307 -7.69 -11.61 -5.55
C GLY A 307 -7.74 -13.06 -6.03
N ALA A 308 -8.03 -14.00 -5.12
CA ALA A 308 -8.19 -15.41 -5.48
C ALA A 308 -9.39 -15.67 -6.41
N THR A 309 -10.49 -14.94 -6.22
CA THR A 309 -11.70 -15.05 -7.05
C THR A 309 -11.44 -14.63 -8.50
N LEU A 310 -10.68 -13.55 -8.69
CA LEU A 310 -10.41 -12.98 -10.01
C LEU A 310 -9.19 -13.58 -10.71
N ARG A 311 -8.34 -14.31 -9.96
CA ARG A 311 -7.16 -15.02 -10.46
C ARG A 311 -7.33 -15.72 -11.82
N PRO A 312 -8.44 -16.41 -12.16
CA PRO A 312 -8.56 -17.09 -13.45
C PRO A 312 -8.29 -16.20 -14.66
N LEU A 313 -8.52 -14.88 -14.56
CA LEU A 313 -8.20 -13.91 -15.60
C LEU A 313 -6.70 -13.85 -15.95
N ARG A 314 -5.80 -14.25 -15.04
CA ARG A 314 -4.36 -14.39 -15.35
C ARG A 314 -4.08 -15.40 -16.45
N LYS A 315 -4.90 -16.46 -16.57
CA LYS A 315 -4.80 -17.45 -17.67
C LYS A 315 -5.33 -16.91 -19.00
N GLU A 316 -5.99 -15.76 -18.97
CA GLU A 316 -6.58 -15.07 -20.12
C GLU A 316 -5.79 -13.81 -20.50
N ASN A 317 -4.52 -13.76 -20.09
CA ASN A 317 -3.57 -12.69 -20.38
C ASN A 317 -3.96 -11.32 -19.79
N TYR A 318 -4.71 -11.28 -18.69
CA TYR A 318 -4.89 -10.05 -17.91
C TYR A 318 -3.74 -9.87 -16.92
N LEU A 319 -3.26 -8.63 -16.79
CA LEU A 319 -2.25 -8.25 -15.82
C LEU A 319 -2.90 -7.78 -14.52
N PHE A 320 -2.48 -8.34 -13.39
CA PHE A 320 -2.95 -7.91 -12.07
C PHE A 320 -1.96 -6.98 -11.40
N ILE A 321 -2.47 -5.88 -10.86
CA ILE A 321 -1.68 -4.89 -10.12
C ILE A 321 -2.38 -4.56 -8.80
N GLY A 322 -1.66 -4.68 -7.69
CA GLY A 322 -2.03 -4.03 -6.43
C GLY A 322 -1.17 -2.80 -6.23
N THR A 323 -1.78 -1.63 -6.09
CA THR A 323 -1.07 -0.37 -5.82
C THR A 323 -1.36 0.11 -4.40
N GLY A 324 -0.31 0.20 -3.58
CA GLY A 324 -0.40 0.50 -2.14
C GLY A 324 0.92 1.02 -1.58
N GLY A 325 1.36 0.50 -0.43
CA GLY A 325 2.67 0.83 0.15
C GLY A 325 3.27 -0.30 0.97
N ALA A 326 4.57 -0.56 0.82
CA ALA A 326 5.28 -1.51 1.68
C ALA A 326 5.46 -0.95 3.10
N VAL A 327 5.88 0.31 3.22
CA VAL A 327 5.88 1.09 4.46
C VAL A 327 5.18 2.41 4.18
N HIS A 328 4.04 2.66 4.83
CA HIS A 328 3.22 3.83 4.59
C HIS A 328 2.60 4.37 5.90
N ASN A 329 3.37 5.19 6.61
CA ASN A 329 2.90 5.92 7.78
C ASN A 329 3.21 7.41 7.65
N LEU A 330 2.24 8.16 7.12
CA LEU A 330 2.37 9.61 6.89
C LEU A 330 2.66 10.41 8.16
N TYR A 331 2.22 9.92 9.34
CA TYR A 331 2.49 10.57 10.63
C TYR A 331 3.96 10.46 11.07
N ARG A 332 4.72 9.52 10.50
CA ARG A 332 6.14 9.30 10.80
C ARG A 332 7.08 9.79 9.71
N ASN A 333 6.56 10.36 8.64
CA ASN A 333 7.37 10.90 7.55
C ASN A 333 7.99 12.27 7.89
N ARG A 334 9.14 12.56 7.28
CA ARG A 334 9.78 13.88 7.35
C ARG A 334 9.39 14.72 6.14
N TRP A 335 8.45 15.62 6.36
CA TRP A 335 7.83 16.43 5.30
C TRP A 335 8.61 17.69 4.91
N ALA A 336 9.54 18.15 5.75
CA ALA A 336 10.19 19.44 5.59
C ALA A 336 10.88 19.62 4.21
N PRO A 337 11.63 18.64 3.68
CA PRO A 337 12.25 18.78 2.37
C PRO A 337 11.22 18.92 1.23
N MET A 338 10.18 18.09 1.24
CA MET A 338 9.10 18.14 0.25
C MET A 338 8.37 19.49 0.28
N LEU A 339 8.01 19.98 1.48
CA LEU A 339 7.25 21.22 1.63
C LEU A 339 8.07 22.47 1.27
N ARG A 340 9.37 22.48 1.58
CA ARG A 340 10.23 23.66 1.37
C ARG A 340 10.86 23.69 -0.02
N PHE A 341 11.24 22.53 -0.55
CA PHE A 341 12.08 22.43 -1.73
C PHE A 341 11.42 21.65 -2.87
N ARG A 342 10.24 21.06 -2.64
CA ARG A 342 9.61 20.10 -3.57
C ARG A 342 10.55 18.96 -3.90
N ASP A 343 11.20 18.44 -2.87
CA ASP A 343 12.08 17.29 -2.97
C ASP A 343 11.61 16.22 -1.98
N ASN A 344 10.89 15.23 -2.52
CA ASN A 344 10.38 14.06 -1.81
C ASN A 344 11.46 13.01 -1.53
N PHE A 345 12.60 13.04 -2.25
CA PHE A 345 13.70 12.09 -2.11
C PHE A 345 14.83 12.59 -1.21
N ALA A 346 14.84 13.87 -0.87
CA ALA A 346 15.78 14.43 0.10
C ALA A 346 15.67 13.72 1.46
N MET A 347 16.76 13.04 1.84
CA MET A 347 16.91 12.33 3.10
C MET A 347 18.06 12.93 3.90
N GLU A 348 17.73 13.81 4.86
CA GLU A 348 18.72 14.37 5.81
C GLU A 348 19.25 13.31 6.78
N THR A 349 18.45 12.26 7.02
CA THR A 349 18.79 11.11 7.86
C THR A 349 18.38 9.84 7.14
N PRO A 350 19.01 8.69 7.42
CA PRO A 350 18.52 7.41 6.91
C PRO A 350 17.10 7.11 7.44
N PRO A 351 16.36 6.20 6.78
CA PRO A 351 15.11 5.67 7.32
C PRO A 351 15.32 5.07 8.71
N GLU A 352 14.30 5.17 9.56
CA GLU A 352 14.36 4.68 10.93
C GLU A 352 14.29 3.14 11.01
N ASP A 353 14.85 2.58 12.10
CA ASP A 353 14.99 1.12 12.27
C ASP A 353 13.67 0.36 12.13
N TRP A 354 12.55 0.91 12.63
CA TRP A 354 11.23 0.27 12.50
C TRP A 354 10.76 0.17 11.05
N ALA A 355 11.12 1.15 10.22
CA ALA A 355 10.75 1.20 8.80
C ALA A 355 11.55 0.17 8.03
N LEU A 356 12.88 0.13 8.27
CA LEU A 356 13.79 -0.86 7.68
C LEU A 356 13.41 -2.30 8.09
N GLU A 357 13.09 -2.52 9.37
CA GLU A 357 12.69 -3.83 9.90
C GLU A 357 11.40 -4.32 9.23
N PHE A 358 10.37 -3.47 9.15
CA PHE A 358 9.11 -3.86 8.52
C PHE A 358 9.26 -4.06 7.01
N ARG A 359 10.02 -3.18 6.33
CA ARG A 359 10.38 -3.34 4.92
C ARG A 359 11.03 -4.71 4.69
N GLN A 360 12.04 -5.09 5.47
CA GLN A 360 12.70 -6.38 5.30
C GLN A 360 11.72 -7.54 5.51
N ALA A 361 10.84 -7.45 6.50
CA ALA A 361 9.81 -8.47 6.72
C ALA A 361 8.82 -8.58 5.55
N PHE A 362 8.44 -7.45 4.94
CA PHE A 362 7.58 -7.39 3.77
C PHE A 362 8.24 -8.01 2.54
N GLU A 363 9.49 -7.64 2.27
CA GLU A 363 10.30 -8.24 1.20
C GLU A 363 10.47 -9.74 1.39
N ASP A 364 10.80 -10.19 2.60
CA ASP A 364 10.98 -11.61 2.92
C ASP A 364 9.69 -12.40 2.71
N VAL A 365 8.54 -11.85 3.10
CA VAL A 365 7.25 -12.47 2.83
C VAL A 365 7.04 -12.68 1.34
N ILE A 366 7.32 -11.68 0.50
CA ILE A 366 7.09 -11.79 -0.94
C ILE A 366 8.14 -12.68 -1.62
N THR A 367 9.42 -12.51 -1.31
CA THR A 367 10.54 -13.13 -2.05
C THR A 367 10.94 -14.51 -1.55
N LYS A 368 10.63 -14.84 -0.29
CA LYS A 368 11.01 -16.13 0.34
C LYS A 368 9.82 -17.04 0.59
N THR A 369 8.62 -16.67 0.12
CA THR A 369 7.45 -17.55 0.13
C THR A 369 6.81 -17.59 -1.26
N SER A 370 6.00 -18.60 -1.53
CA SER A 370 5.28 -18.76 -2.78
C SER A 370 4.02 -19.59 -2.56
N GLY A 371 3.15 -19.62 -3.57
CA GLY A 371 1.88 -20.33 -3.54
C GLY A 371 1.08 -20.09 -2.26
N VAL A 372 0.55 -21.17 -1.68
CA VAL A 372 -0.33 -21.06 -0.50
C VAL A 372 0.36 -20.45 0.73
N GLN A 373 1.70 -20.51 0.80
CA GLN A 373 2.45 -19.92 1.90
C GLN A 373 2.48 -18.39 1.83
N LEU A 374 2.45 -17.80 0.62
CA LEU A 374 2.39 -16.35 0.44
C LEU A 374 1.15 -15.75 1.09
N ARG A 375 -0.02 -16.38 0.90
CA ARG A 375 -1.29 -15.99 1.54
C ARG A 375 -1.16 -15.96 3.07
N ARG A 376 -0.62 -17.02 3.65
CA ARG A 376 -0.44 -17.14 5.11
C ARG A 376 0.58 -16.15 5.65
N ALA A 377 1.67 -15.94 4.93
CA ALA A 377 2.75 -15.05 5.33
C ALA A 377 2.32 -13.57 5.28
N MET A 378 1.62 -13.16 4.21
CA MET A 378 1.11 -11.79 4.04
C MET A 378 0.07 -11.42 5.10
N THR A 379 -0.90 -12.31 5.38
CA THR A 379 -1.86 -12.07 6.49
C THR A 379 -1.18 -11.99 7.85
N ARG A 380 -0.15 -12.81 8.09
CA ARG A 380 0.61 -12.80 9.36
C ARG A 380 1.43 -11.52 9.54
N LEU A 381 1.83 -10.86 8.46
CA LEU A 381 2.61 -9.62 8.53
C LEU A 381 1.83 -8.48 9.23
N MET A 382 0.49 -8.52 9.21
CA MET A 382 -0.35 -7.60 9.99
C MET A 382 -0.20 -7.75 11.52
N LYS A 383 0.39 -8.87 11.98
CA LYS A 383 0.70 -9.13 13.39
C LYS A 383 2.16 -8.82 13.73
N HIS A 384 2.95 -8.32 12.78
CA HIS A 384 4.33 -7.92 13.02
C HIS A 384 4.36 -6.78 14.07
N PRO A 385 5.29 -6.79 15.05
CA PRO A 385 5.34 -5.74 16.08
C PRO A 385 5.45 -4.32 15.51
N ARG A 386 6.12 -4.18 14.35
CA ARG A 386 6.28 -2.92 13.62
C ARG A 386 5.13 -2.59 12.67
N PHE A 387 4.09 -3.41 12.55
CA PHE A 387 3.03 -3.17 11.57
C PHE A 387 2.38 -1.80 11.76
N ARG A 388 2.01 -1.43 13.01
CA ARG A 388 1.38 -0.11 13.29
C ARG A 388 2.35 1.06 13.18
N ASP A 389 3.66 0.80 13.34
CA ASP A 389 4.70 1.79 13.05
C ASP A 389 4.78 2.04 11.54
N ALA A 390 4.69 0.98 10.73
CA ALA A 390 4.78 1.04 9.27
C ALA A 390 3.46 1.45 8.58
N HIS A 391 2.32 1.18 9.19
CA HIS A 391 0.97 1.39 8.65
C HIS A 391 0.07 1.91 9.78
N ALA A 392 -0.16 3.22 9.81
CA ALA A 392 -1.07 3.82 10.80
C ALA A 392 -2.52 3.39 10.56
N THR A 393 -2.88 3.24 9.29
CA THR A 393 -4.14 2.71 8.77
C THR A 393 -3.83 1.57 7.81
N ASP A 394 -4.81 0.69 7.57
CA ASP A 394 -4.58 -0.60 6.91
C ASP A 394 -4.80 -0.54 5.38
N ASP A 395 -5.30 0.59 4.88
CA ASP A 395 -5.69 0.83 3.49
C ASP A 395 -4.57 0.55 2.48
N HIS A 396 -3.37 1.11 2.68
CA HIS A 396 -2.23 0.90 1.78
C HIS A 396 -1.68 -0.53 1.80
N PHE A 397 -2.06 -1.34 2.78
CA PHE A 397 -1.66 -2.74 2.89
C PHE A 397 -2.63 -3.69 2.18
N MET A 398 -3.89 -3.30 1.95
CA MET A 398 -4.92 -4.18 1.38
C MET A 398 -4.60 -4.64 -0.05
N ALA A 399 -3.95 -3.78 -0.84
CA ALA A 399 -3.48 -4.13 -2.18
C ALA A 399 -2.50 -5.33 -2.15
N ALA A 400 -1.68 -5.47 -1.11
CA ALA A 400 -0.76 -6.60 -0.95
C ALA A 400 -1.50 -7.92 -0.70
N LEU A 401 -2.62 -7.85 0.03
CA LEU A 401 -3.47 -9.01 0.30
C LEU A 401 -4.25 -9.44 -0.95
N PHE A 402 -4.74 -8.49 -1.73
CA PHE A 402 -5.31 -8.74 -3.05
C PHE A 402 -4.30 -9.45 -3.97
N VAL A 403 -3.07 -8.95 -4.04
CA VAL A 403 -1.98 -9.57 -4.80
C VAL A 403 -1.65 -10.98 -4.30
N ALA A 404 -1.55 -11.19 -2.98
CA ALA A 404 -1.33 -12.51 -2.39
C ALA A 404 -2.49 -13.47 -2.68
N GLY A 405 -3.72 -12.97 -2.80
CA GLY A 405 -4.87 -13.74 -3.30
C GLY A 405 -4.67 -14.18 -4.74
N ALA A 406 -4.32 -13.23 -5.61
CA ALA A 406 -4.13 -13.43 -7.04
C ALA A 406 -2.90 -14.29 -7.39
N ALA A 407 -1.89 -14.37 -6.54
CA ALA A 407 -0.60 -15.05 -6.77
C ALA A 407 -0.20 -16.10 -5.70
N GLY A 408 -1.13 -16.50 -4.84
CA GLY A 408 -0.85 -17.44 -3.76
C GLY A 408 -1.66 -18.74 -3.80
N ASP A 409 -1.88 -19.28 -5.00
CA ASP A 409 -2.53 -20.55 -5.23
C ASP A 409 -1.54 -21.72 -5.33
N VAL A 410 -2.01 -22.97 -5.36
CA VAL A 410 -1.12 -24.14 -5.48
C VAL A 410 -0.34 -24.15 -6.80
N GLU A 411 -0.91 -23.56 -7.86
CA GLU A 411 -0.24 -23.38 -9.15
C GLU A 411 0.92 -22.36 -9.09
N ASP A 412 1.00 -21.52 -8.05
CA ASP A 412 2.14 -20.59 -7.85
C ASP A 412 3.23 -21.15 -6.93
N ASP A 413 3.18 -22.43 -6.54
CA ASP A 413 4.25 -23.01 -5.72
C ASP A 413 5.61 -22.92 -6.44
N ASN A 414 6.63 -22.43 -5.73
CA ASN A 414 7.98 -22.13 -6.25
C ASN A 414 8.02 -21.08 -7.37
N THR A 415 6.94 -20.32 -7.57
CA THR A 415 6.96 -19.18 -8.46
C THR A 415 7.90 -18.12 -7.91
N PRO A 416 8.88 -17.64 -8.70
CA PRO A 416 9.84 -16.65 -8.23
C PRO A 416 9.15 -15.31 -8.04
N ALA A 417 9.55 -14.59 -6.99
CA ALA A 417 9.19 -13.20 -6.79
C ALA A 417 10.45 -12.36 -6.67
N VAL A 418 10.45 -11.19 -7.29
CA VAL A 418 11.61 -10.28 -7.31
C VAL A 418 11.22 -8.93 -6.73
N LEU A 419 12.07 -8.39 -5.88
CA LEU A 419 12.13 -6.95 -5.64
C LEU A 419 12.82 -6.32 -6.85
N GLY A 420 12.04 -5.64 -7.68
CA GLY A 420 12.53 -5.07 -8.93
C GLY A 420 13.18 -3.70 -8.80
N ALA A 421 12.66 -2.89 -7.88
CA ALA A 421 13.17 -1.58 -7.53
C ALA A 421 12.71 -1.17 -6.13
N GLU A 422 13.43 -0.23 -5.53
CA GLU A 422 13.06 0.40 -4.27
C GLU A 422 13.38 1.89 -4.33
N SER A 423 12.53 2.73 -3.75
CA SER A 423 12.82 4.14 -3.57
C SER A 423 12.31 4.58 -2.20
N TRP A 424 13.05 5.43 -1.50
CA TRP A 424 12.66 5.96 -0.21
C TRP A 424 12.25 7.43 -0.35
N GLU A 425 11.06 7.75 0.13
CA GLU A 425 10.51 9.10 0.13
C GLU A 425 10.27 9.58 1.56
N LEU A 426 10.34 10.90 1.76
CA LEU A 426 9.99 11.53 3.04
C LEU A 426 10.72 10.87 4.24
N THR A 427 11.94 10.42 4.00
CA THR A 427 12.80 9.62 4.91
C THR A 427 12.29 8.22 5.24
N ASN A 428 11.02 8.04 5.63
CA ASN A 428 10.53 6.78 6.20
C ASN A 428 9.56 6.00 5.31
N MET A 429 9.12 6.57 4.17
CA MET A 429 8.20 5.92 3.25
C MET A 429 8.98 5.07 2.26
N CYS A 430 8.72 3.76 2.26
CA CYS A 430 9.41 2.81 1.40
C CYS A 430 8.53 2.41 0.22
N ASN A 431 9.02 2.71 -0.99
CA ASN A 431 8.36 2.35 -2.24
C ASN A 431 9.02 1.10 -2.84
N SER A 432 8.62 -0.06 -2.35
CA SER A 432 9.09 -1.35 -2.88
C SER A 432 8.24 -1.78 -4.06
N GLN A 433 8.87 -2.21 -5.15
CA GLN A 433 8.21 -2.68 -6.35
C GLN A 433 8.47 -4.17 -6.55
N PHE A 434 7.42 -4.98 -6.53
CA PHE A 434 7.55 -6.43 -6.62
C PHE A 434 6.83 -6.98 -7.85
N THR A 435 7.45 -8.01 -8.44
CA THR A 435 6.83 -8.86 -9.46
C THR A 435 6.85 -10.29 -8.98
N ILE A 436 5.67 -10.92 -8.94
CA ILE A 436 5.46 -12.31 -8.57
C ILE A 436 5.13 -13.10 -9.83
N GLY A 437 5.98 -14.05 -10.16
CA GLY A 437 5.92 -14.84 -11.38
C GLY A 437 6.68 -14.23 -12.54
N GLN A 438 6.59 -14.93 -13.66
CA GLN A 438 7.27 -14.60 -14.91
C GLN A 438 6.29 -14.79 -16.04
N TRP A 439 6.48 -14.05 -17.13
CA TRP A 439 5.70 -14.28 -18.32
C TRP A 439 5.94 -15.69 -18.87
N PRO A 440 4.90 -16.35 -19.39
CA PRO A 440 5.05 -17.62 -20.08
C PRO A 440 6.05 -17.51 -21.23
N LYS A 441 6.85 -18.56 -21.43
CA LYS A 441 7.86 -18.58 -22.50
C LYS A 441 7.24 -18.51 -23.89
N GLU A 442 6.03 -19.03 -24.04
CA GLU A 442 5.26 -19.00 -25.28
C GLU A 442 4.15 -17.94 -25.18
N ILE A 443 4.05 -17.10 -26.20
CA ILE A 443 2.94 -16.15 -26.35
C ILE A 443 1.73 -16.96 -26.76
N ALA A 444 0.60 -16.83 -26.06
CA ALA A 444 -0.67 -17.34 -26.57
C ALA A 444 -0.96 -16.56 -27.87
N VAL A 445 -0.76 -17.24 -29.02
CA VAL A 445 -0.94 -16.68 -30.36
C VAL A 445 -2.43 -16.50 -30.66
#